data_AF-A0A1S9UHM9-F1
#
_entry.id   AF-A0A1S9UHM9-F1
#
_cell.length_a   1.000
_cell.length_b   1.000
_cell.length_c   1.000
_cell.angle_alpha   90.00
_cell.angle_beta   90.00
_cell.angle_gamma   90.00
#
_symmetry.space_group_name_H-M   'P 1'
#
loop_
_entity.id
_entity.type
_entity.pdbx_description
1 polymer ?
#
loop_
_entity_poly.entity_id
_entity_poly.type
_entity_poly.pdbx_seq_one_letter_code
_entity_poly.pdbx_strand_id
1 'polypeptide(L)'
;MATLVKVDLEKQLINILKNESDCFCVIKYSSNDYIAVVEKENVKIHLIGSIELDNVIIPMVQVEKGKYPPFKERVLVSNKDASHELLALAALADFYLGINR
;
A
#
# COMPACT_ATOMS: atom_id res chain seq x y z
N MET A 1 27.41 13.56 -14.45
CA MET A 1 26.69 12.29 -14.67
C MET A 1 26.40 11.72 -13.29
N ALA A 2 25.24 12.04 -12.71
CA ALA A 2 24.86 11.53 -11.40
C ALA A 2 24.36 10.11 -11.60
N THR A 3 25.12 9.15 -11.09
CA THR A 3 24.69 7.77 -10.93
C THR A 3 23.46 7.80 -10.02
N LEU A 4 22.26 7.87 -10.60
CA LEU A 4 21.03 7.61 -9.87
C LEU A 4 21.12 6.15 -9.45
N VAL A 5 21.54 5.94 -8.21
CA VAL A 5 21.17 4.76 -7.47
C VAL A 5 19.64 4.72 -7.59
N LYS A 6 19.13 3.83 -8.44
CA LYS A 6 17.71 3.44 -8.41
C LYS A 6 17.52 2.85 -7.03
N VAL A 7 17.16 3.71 -6.09
CA VAL A 7 16.69 3.28 -4.80
C VAL A 7 15.49 2.37 -5.09
N ASP A 8 15.58 1.15 -4.61
CA ASP A 8 14.54 0.15 -4.81
C ASP A 8 13.37 0.52 -3.90
N LEU A 9 12.53 1.45 -4.39
CA LEU A 9 11.40 2.05 -3.68
C LEU A 9 10.46 0.97 -3.13
N GLU A 10 10.32 -0.15 -3.85
CA GLU A 10 9.58 -1.33 -3.41
C GLU A 10 10.17 -1.93 -2.13
N LYS A 11 11.49 -2.14 -2.08
CA LYS A 11 12.15 -2.69 -0.89
C LYS A 11 12.00 -1.77 0.31
N GLN A 12 12.12 -0.46 0.11
CA GLN A 12 11.95 0.50 1.21
C GLN A 12 10.53 0.52 1.74
N LEU A 13 9.54 0.59 0.84
CA LEU A 13 8.13 0.53 1.20
C LEU A 13 7.80 -0.74 1.98
N ILE A 14 8.23 -1.91 1.47
CA ILE A 14 8.03 -3.19 2.15
C ILE A 14 8.69 -3.20 3.53
N ASN A 15 9.87 -2.62 3.69
CA ASN A 15 10.55 -2.55 5.00
C ASN A 15 9.82 -1.64 5.99
N ILE A 16 9.28 -0.50 5.55
CA ILE A 16 8.44 0.36 6.39
C ILE A 16 7.19 -0.41 6.84
N LEU A 17 6.49 -1.03 5.89
CA LEU A 17 5.24 -1.75 6.18
C LEU A 17 5.45 -2.95 7.10
N LYS A 18 6.59 -3.65 7.01
CA LYS A 18 6.98 -4.71 7.96
C LYS A 18 7.15 -4.22 9.40
N ASN A 19 7.58 -2.98 9.60
CA ASN A 19 7.67 -2.40 10.94
C ASN A 19 6.31 -1.93 11.45
N GLU A 20 5.39 -1.65 10.54
CA GLU A 20 4.05 -1.12 10.84
C GLU A 20 3.02 -2.21 11.13
N SER A 21 3.11 -3.37 10.45
CA SER A 21 2.24 -4.52 10.65
C SER A 21 2.84 -5.83 10.14
N ASP A 22 2.43 -6.94 10.75
CA ASP A 22 2.75 -8.29 10.28
C ASP A 22 2.00 -8.69 9.00
N CYS A 23 0.86 -8.06 8.72
CA CYS A 23 -0.02 -8.36 7.58
C CYS A 23 -0.28 -7.09 6.75
N PHE A 24 0.26 -7.06 5.53
CA PHE A 24 0.06 -5.97 4.58
C PHE A 24 0.14 -6.44 3.13
N CYS A 25 -0.44 -5.65 2.24
CA CYS A 25 -0.38 -5.83 0.80
C CYS A 25 0.02 -4.51 0.13
N VAL A 26 0.80 -4.58 -0.95
CA VAL A 26 1.11 -3.42 -1.78
C VAL A 26 0.61 -3.69 -3.19
N ILE A 27 -0.25 -2.82 -3.70
CA ILE A 27 -0.69 -2.83 -5.09
C ILE A 27 0.23 -1.93 -5.90
N LYS A 28 0.83 -2.47 -6.95
CA LYS A 28 1.63 -1.74 -7.93
C LYS A 28 0.81 -1.43 -9.18
N TYR A 29 0.69 -0.16 -9.52
CA TYR A 29 0.03 0.32 -10.73
C TYR A 29 1.04 0.59 -11.85
N SER A 30 2.18 1.21 -11.51
CA SER A 30 3.25 1.52 -12.46
C SER A 30 4.63 1.53 -11.76
N SER A 31 5.69 2.01 -12.41
CA SER A 31 7.06 1.94 -11.88
C SER A 31 7.23 2.62 -10.52
N ASN A 32 6.53 3.73 -10.26
CA ASN A 32 6.62 4.52 -9.03
C ASN A 32 5.26 4.74 -8.36
N ASP A 33 4.27 3.92 -8.73
CA ASP A 33 2.88 4.11 -8.32
C ASP A 33 2.39 2.90 -7.55
N TYR A 34 2.16 3.12 -6.25
CA TYR A 34 1.84 2.11 -5.26
C TYR A 34 0.69 2.55 -4.38
N ILE A 35 -0.07 1.59 -3.87
CA ILE A 35 -1.02 1.77 -2.78
C ILE A 35 -0.79 0.66 -1.76
N ALA A 36 -0.62 1.04 -0.50
CA ALA A 36 -0.44 0.12 0.60
C ALA A 36 -1.77 -0.16 1.31
N VAL A 37 -2.04 -1.42 1.62
CA VAL A 37 -3.14 -1.85 2.48
C VAL A 37 -2.54 -2.58 3.66
N VAL A 38 -2.86 -2.12 4.87
CA VAL A 38 -2.24 -2.60 6.12
C VAL A 38 -3.33 -3.07 7.06
N GLU A 39 -3.22 -4.31 7.54
CA GLU A 39 -4.12 -4.80 8.57
C GLU A 39 -3.57 -4.45 9.96
N LYS A 40 -4.41 -3.95 10.87
CA LYS A 40 -4.01 -3.68 12.26
C LYS A 40 -5.06 -4.13 13.26
N GLU A 41 -4.58 -4.58 14.42
CA GLU A 41 -5.40 -4.76 15.61
C GLU A 41 -5.89 -3.37 16.06
N ASN A 42 -7.21 -3.16 16.17
CA ASN A 42 -7.88 -1.92 16.64
C ASN A 42 -8.27 -0.83 15.60
N VAL A 43 -8.36 -1.14 14.30
CA VAL A 43 -8.94 -0.19 13.32
C VAL A 43 -10.46 -0.39 13.23
N LYS A 44 -11.27 0.59 13.64
CA LYS A 44 -12.75 0.47 13.66
C LYS A 44 -13.45 0.92 12.37
N ILE A 45 -12.91 1.97 11.75
CA ILE A 45 -13.41 2.63 10.55
C ILE A 45 -12.13 2.91 9.78
N HIS A 46 -12.02 2.45 8.54
CA HIS A 46 -10.81 2.48 7.72
C HIS A 46 -10.00 3.77 7.92
N LEU A 47 -8.71 3.65 8.21
CA LEU A 47 -7.86 4.82 8.41
C LEU A 47 -6.99 5.03 7.18
N ILE A 48 -7.21 6.14 6.50
CA ILE A 48 -6.51 6.49 5.26
C ILE A 48 -5.37 7.44 5.61
N GLY A 49 -4.18 7.15 5.10
CA GLY A 49 -2.99 7.94 5.30
C GLY A 49 -2.08 7.87 4.08
N SER A 50 -0.85 8.34 4.23
CA SER A 50 0.17 8.22 3.19
C SER A 50 1.54 7.96 3.80
N ILE A 51 2.41 7.37 2.99
CA ILE A 51 3.83 7.13 3.29
C ILE A 51 4.63 7.97 2.31
N GLU A 52 5.51 8.83 2.81
CA GLU A 52 6.40 9.63 1.97
C GLU A 52 7.76 8.92 1.84
N LEU A 53 8.16 8.62 0.61
CA LEU A 53 9.40 7.91 0.27
C LEU A 53 10.03 8.53 -0.98
N ASP A 54 11.25 9.05 -0.88
CA ASP A 54 12.00 9.63 -2.01
C ASP A 54 11.18 10.62 -2.87
N ASN A 55 10.43 11.52 -2.23
CA ASN A 55 9.50 12.48 -2.87
C ASN A 55 8.29 11.84 -3.58
N VAL A 56 8.00 10.56 -3.33
CA VAL A 56 6.78 9.87 -3.77
C VAL A 56 5.84 9.75 -2.58
N ILE A 57 4.60 10.23 -2.75
CA ILE A 57 3.52 10.05 -1.78
C ILE A 57 2.79 8.76 -2.13
N ILE A 58 2.85 7.78 -1.23
CA ILE A 58 2.25 6.46 -1.41
C ILE A 58 1.00 6.39 -0.53
N PRO A 59 -0.21 6.33 -1.12
CA PRO A 59 -1.45 6.12 -0.38
C PRO A 59 -1.41 4.86 0.47
N MET A 60 -2.01 4.94 1.64
CA MET A 60 -2.13 3.83 2.56
C MET A 60 -3.54 3.75 3.12
N VAL A 61 -4.09 2.54 3.19
CA VAL A 61 -5.33 2.24 3.91
C VAL A 61 -5.04 1.25 5.02
N GLN A 62 -5.38 1.62 6.24
CA GLN A 62 -5.36 0.71 7.38
C GLN A 62 -6.76 0.13 7.57
N VAL A 63 -6.83 -1.18 7.72
CA VAL A 63 -8.07 -1.93 7.93
C VAL A 63 -7.97 -2.80 9.17
N GLU A 64 -9.12 -3.22 9.68
CA GLU A 64 -9.20 -4.17 10.78
C GLU A 64 -8.65 -5.53 10.35
N LYS A 65 -7.75 -6.09 11.15
CA LYS A 65 -7.13 -7.38 10.86
C LYS A 65 -8.16 -8.51 10.79
N GLY A 66 -8.02 -9.38 9.79
CA GLY A 66 -8.92 -10.52 9.57
C GLY A 66 -10.33 -10.19 9.09
N LYS A 67 -10.65 -8.90 8.85
CA LYS A 67 -11.95 -8.47 8.30
C LYS A 67 -12.07 -8.73 6.80
N TYR A 68 -10.94 -8.71 6.10
CA TYR A 68 -10.85 -9.01 4.68
C TYR A 68 -10.28 -10.43 4.49
N PRO A 69 -10.66 -11.17 3.43
CA PRO A 69 -10.06 -12.46 3.12
C PRO A 69 -8.54 -12.31 3.13
N PRO A 70 -7.77 -13.31 3.59
CA PRO A 70 -6.37 -13.12 3.89
C PRO A 70 -5.66 -12.56 2.65
N PHE A 71 -5.26 -11.29 2.74
CA PHE A 71 -4.15 -10.82 1.93
C PHE A 71 -3.02 -11.80 2.25
N LYS A 72 -2.45 -12.44 1.23
CA LYS A 72 -1.24 -13.25 1.46
C LYS A 72 -0.26 -12.32 2.17
N GLU A 73 0.16 -12.69 3.38
CA GLU A 73 0.48 -11.74 4.47
C GLU A 73 1.50 -10.64 4.13
N ARG A 74 2.29 -10.77 3.06
CA ARG A 74 3.32 -9.81 2.65
C ARG A 74 3.54 -9.86 1.15
N VAL A 75 2.58 -9.37 0.36
CA VAL A 75 2.66 -9.49 -1.10
C VAL A 75 2.65 -8.12 -1.78
N LEU A 76 3.61 -7.93 -2.68
CA LEU A 76 3.54 -6.96 -3.74
C LEU A 76 2.75 -7.60 -4.89
N VAL A 77 1.58 -7.06 -5.20
CA VAL A 77 0.72 -7.51 -6.30
C VAL A 77 0.69 -6.45 -7.39
N SER A 78 0.62 -6.87 -8.65
CA SER A 78 0.24 -5.97 -9.74
C SER A 78 -1.25 -5.64 -9.63
N ASN A 79 -1.69 -4.46 -10.08
CA ASN A 79 -3.10 -4.10 -10.10
C ASN A 79 -3.98 -5.08 -10.91
N LYS A 80 -3.42 -5.74 -11.93
CA LYS A 80 -4.11 -6.76 -12.74
C LYS A 80 -4.34 -8.07 -12.01
N ASP A 81 -3.53 -8.33 -10.99
CA ASP A 81 -3.53 -9.59 -10.22
C ASP A 81 -4.12 -9.39 -8.80
N ALA A 82 -4.50 -8.15 -8.46
CA ALA A 82 -5.13 -7.79 -7.20
C ALA A 82 -6.59 -8.30 -7.15
N SER A 83 -7.04 -8.75 -5.98
CA SER A 83 -8.45 -9.12 -5.79
C SER A 83 -9.35 -7.89 -5.84
N HIS A 84 -10.63 -8.07 -6.16
CA HIS A 84 -11.60 -6.97 -6.21
C HIS A 84 -11.72 -6.23 -4.87
N GLU A 85 -11.63 -6.94 -3.75
CA GLU A 85 -11.67 -6.35 -2.41
C GLU A 85 -10.47 -5.45 -2.16
N LEU A 86 -9.28 -5.89 -2.57
CA LEU A 86 -8.04 -5.12 -2.45
C LEU A 86 -8.09 -3.86 -3.34
N LEU A 87 -8.59 -3.98 -4.56
CA LEU A 87 -8.81 -2.85 -5.48
C LEU A 87 -9.84 -1.87 -4.93
N ALA A 88 -10.92 -2.34 -4.31
CA ALA A 88 -11.93 -1.48 -3.69
C ALA A 88 -11.36 -0.67 -2.50
N LEU A 89 -10.53 -1.30 -1.68
CA LEU A 89 -9.81 -0.61 -0.60
C LEU A 89 -8.84 0.44 -1.14
N ALA A 90 -8.10 0.11 -2.20
CA ALA A 90 -7.19 1.04 -2.83
C ALA A 90 -7.91 2.25 -3.45
N ALA A 91 -9.03 2.01 -4.14
CA ALA A 91 -9.87 3.08 -4.68
C ALA A 91 -10.41 4.01 -3.58
N LEU A 92 -10.64 3.49 -2.37
CA LEU A 92 -11.00 4.32 -1.22
C LEU A 92 -9.85 5.28 -0.85
N ALA A 93 -8.62 4.78 -0.79
CA ALA A 93 -7.43 5.60 -0.54
C ALA A 93 -7.28 6.72 -1.58
N ASP A 94 -7.36 6.35 -2.86
CA ASP A 94 -7.24 7.27 -3.99
C ASP A 94 -8.30 8.36 -3.95
N PHE A 95 -9.56 7.98 -3.70
CA PHE A 95 -10.67 8.92 -3.59
C PHE A 95 -10.46 9.93 -2.45
N TYR A 96 -10.10 9.47 -1.26
CA TYR A 96 -9.95 10.33 -0.08
C TYR A 96 -8.73 11.26 -0.16
N LEU A 97 -7.66 10.82 -0.82
CA LEU A 97 -6.46 11.63 -1.00
C LEU A 97 -6.52 12.53 -2.26
N GLY A 98 -7.58 12.40 -3.07
CA GLY A 98 -7.75 13.17 -4.31
C GLY A 98 -6.75 12.78 -5.41
N ILE A 99 -6.23 11.55 -5.35
CA ILE A 99 -5.22 11.05 -6.28
C ILE A 99 -5.98 10.28 -7.37
N ASN A 100 -6.41 10.97 -8.42
CA ASN A 100 -7.07 10.35 -9.57
C ASN A 100 -6.05 9.54 -10.39
N ARG A 101 -5.89 8.25 -10.07
CA ARG A 101 -5.05 7.29 -10.79
C ARG A 101 -5.83 6.50 -11.83
#